data_AF-A0A537A543-F1
#
_entry.id   AF-A0A537A543-F1
#
_cell.length_a   1.000
_cell.length_b   1.000
_cell.length_c   1.000
_cell.angle_alpha   90.00
_cell.angle_beta   90.00
_cell.angle_gamma   90.00
#
_symmetry.space_group_name_H-M   'P 1'
#
loop_
_entity.id
_entity.type
_entity.pdbx_description
1 polymer ?
#
loop_
_entity_poly.entity_id
_entity_poly.type
_entity_poly.pdbx_seq_one_letter_code
_entity_poly.pdbx_strand_id
1 'polypeptide(L)'
;MMTRPAERASRLPLFGGSAAYVRSWANFWQVWWAHTAGVAAIDSTRLDRFVALVQFAREHSPLYREMYRSVPSNVSAPHALPVVTKHALMARFDEWVTDTAIRRTNIDAFLADRTHIGDRYLGRYIVWKSSGSTGEPGIFVQDGDALAVYDALIAVQLAGANLAGKCVAGLFKGGRAALIAATGDHFASIASWERVCRSGPGLAARGFSIMEPLDRLVAEINAFAPVYLASYPTMLTLLAEERVAGRLRVAPAIVWSGGEFLAPAAHAELEHAFDCPVLNEYGASECMSIAFGCREGWLHVNADWVMLEPVDASYRPTALGQISHTVLLTNLANRIQPVIRYDLGDAVVANPEPCGCGNPLPAIRVEGRREDVVTMSASDGRRIRLLPMALTTTVEEAADVHRFQIVQSRDTTLMLRFDIAGVERKQAAFRSAAHALHDYLKRQGVAHSHVSLDERLPIPDRRTGKLRQVVVELGIEASDDPDMTPQSPRRLPRSGPARNRLDTRTRARGLHDRH
;
A
#
# COMPACT_ATOMS: atom_id res chain seq x y z
N MET A 1 -52.72 23.43 47.63
CA MET A 1 -52.19 22.04 47.65
C MET A 1 -51.95 21.65 46.21
N MET A 2 -50.73 21.86 45.69
CA MET A 2 -49.67 20.85 45.58
C MET A 2 -50.08 19.66 44.70
N THR A 3 -49.49 19.54 43.49
CA THR A 3 -48.48 18.53 43.14
C THR A 3 -47.84 18.81 41.77
N ARG A 4 -46.63 18.28 41.61
CA ARG A 4 -45.49 18.68 40.74
C ARG A 4 -45.57 18.22 39.27
N PRO A 5 -44.76 18.82 38.37
CA PRO A 5 -44.57 18.35 37.00
C PRO A 5 -43.58 17.17 36.93
N ALA A 6 -43.87 16.21 36.04
CA ALA A 6 -43.09 14.99 35.84
C ALA A 6 -41.71 15.26 35.21
N GLU A 7 -40.69 14.64 35.81
CA GLU A 7 -39.28 14.71 35.42
C GLU A 7 -39.04 14.09 34.04
N ARG A 8 -38.32 14.85 33.19
CA ARG A 8 -37.56 14.32 32.05
C ARG A 8 -36.40 13.49 32.61
N ALA A 9 -36.58 12.18 32.70
CA ALA A 9 -35.47 11.26 32.87
C ALA A 9 -34.64 11.20 31.59
N SER A 10 -33.43 11.76 31.67
CA SER A 10 -32.31 11.57 30.76
C SER A 10 -32.06 10.08 30.50
N ARG A 11 -32.36 9.60 29.30
CA ARG A 11 -31.88 8.29 28.83
C ARG A 11 -30.50 8.48 28.19
N LEU A 12 -29.46 8.09 28.93
CA LEU A 12 -28.17 7.73 28.35
C LEU A 12 -28.38 6.63 27.30
N PRO A 13 -27.74 6.68 26.12
CA PRO A 13 -27.82 5.60 25.15
C PRO A 13 -27.05 4.39 25.69
N LEU A 14 -27.78 3.42 26.24
CA LEU A 14 -27.26 2.09 26.56
C LEU A 14 -26.94 1.35 25.25
N PHE A 15 -25.70 0.88 25.18
CA PHE A 15 -25.08 0.11 24.11
C PHE A 15 -25.96 -1.03 23.59
N GLY A 16 -26.45 -0.90 22.35
CA GLY A 16 -27.04 -2.01 21.59
C GLY A 16 -25.94 -2.88 20.98
N GLY A 17 -25.62 -4.00 21.62
CA GLY A 17 -24.60 -4.95 21.17
C GLY A 17 -25.04 -5.73 19.93
N SER A 18 -24.61 -5.29 18.75
CA SER A 18 -24.65 -6.11 17.53
C SER A 18 -23.58 -7.21 17.61
N ALA A 19 -23.78 -8.34 16.93
CA ALA A 19 -22.78 -9.42 16.86
C ALA A 19 -21.41 -8.94 16.32
N ALA A 20 -21.40 -7.87 15.51
CA ALA A 20 -20.18 -7.22 15.04
C ALA A 20 -19.43 -6.49 16.18
N TYR A 21 -20.15 -5.84 17.10
CA TYR A 21 -19.56 -5.18 18.27
C TYR A 21 -18.92 -6.20 19.22
N VAL A 22 -19.60 -7.31 19.51
CA VAL A 22 -19.07 -8.38 20.37
C VAL A 22 -17.80 -9.00 19.75
N ARG A 23 -17.79 -9.24 18.43
CA ARG A 23 -16.61 -9.74 17.70
C ARG A 23 -15.44 -8.74 17.73
N SER A 24 -15.70 -7.46 17.51
CA SER A 24 -14.68 -6.41 17.58
C SER A 24 -14.04 -6.33 18.97
N TRP A 25 -14.83 -6.43 20.04
CA TRP A 25 -14.32 -6.47 21.43
C TRP A 25 -13.52 -7.73 21.74
N ALA A 26 -13.96 -8.90 21.27
CA ALA A 26 -13.21 -10.14 21.45
C ALA A 26 -11.86 -10.10 20.71
N ASN A 27 -11.83 -9.59 19.49
CA ASN A 27 -10.60 -9.41 18.71
C ASN A 27 -9.67 -8.38 19.36
N PHE A 28 -10.21 -7.25 19.83
CA PHE A 28 -9.45 -6.27 20.61
C PHE A 28 -8.77 -6.93 21.80
N TRP A 29 -9.51 -7.73 22.58
CA TRP A 29 -8.91 -8.42 23.73
C TRP A 29 -7.86 -9.44 23.34
N GLN A 30 -8.05 -10.19 22.26
CA GLN A 30 -7.04 -11.14 21.78
C GLN A 30 -5.76 -10.44 21.34
N VAL A 31 -5.87 -9.37 20.55
CA VAL A 31 -4.72 -8.59 20.08
C VAL A 31 -4.00 -7.95 21.27
N TRP A 32 -4.76 -7.29 22.17
CA TRP A 32 -4.21 -6.67 23.37
C TRP A 32 -3.50 -7.69 24.25
N TRP A 33 -4.14 -8.82 24.53
CA TRP A 33 -3.56 -9.86 25.38
C TRP A 33 -2.28 -10.43 24.78
N ALA A 34 -2.28 -10.74 23.47
CA ALA A 34 -1.09 -11.22 22.77
C ALA A 34 0.07 -10.23 22.91
N HIS A 35 -0.19 -8.93 22.72
CA HIS A 35 0.84 -7.89 22.88
C HIS A 35 1.37 -7.80 24.32
N THR A 36 0.52 -7.98 25.33
CA THR A 36 0.92 -7.93 26.75
C THR A 36 1.57 -9.23 27.27
N ALA A 37 1.26 -10.38 26.65
CA ALA A 37 1.75 -11.70 27.08
C ALA A 37 3.17 -12.02 26.58
N GLY A 38 3.73 -11.16 25.72
CA GLY A 38 5.12 -11.24 25.25
C GLY A 38 5.33 -12.08 23.99
N VAL A 39 6.59 -12.09 23.50
CA VAL A 39 6.97 -12.64 22.18
C VAL A 39 6.57 -14.11 22.01
N ALA A 40 6.76 -14.94 23.03
CA ALA A 40 6.42 -16.37 22.95
C ALA A 40 4.92 -16.62 22.74
N ALA A 41 4.06 -15.82 23.37
CA ALA A 41 2.61 -15.92 23.19
C ALA A 41 2.19 -15.45 21.79
N ILE A 42 2.82 -14.40 21.28
CA ILE A 42 2.62 -13.91 19.90
C ILE A 42 3.01 -14.99 18.90
N ASP A 43 4.19 -15.61 19.06
CA ASP A 43 4.68 -16.63 18.16
C ASP A 43 3.80 -17.88 18.15
N SER A 44 3.37 -18.35 19.33
CA SER A 44 2.44 -19.49 19.44
C SER A 44 1.11 -19.18 18.77
N THR A 45 0.52 -18.01 19.07
CA THR A 45 -0.77 -17.60 18.51
C THR A 45 -0.70 -17.45 16.99
N ARG A 46 0.39 -16.85 16.49
CA ARG A 46 0.67 -16.71 15.06
C ARG A 46 0.75 -18.07 14.38
N LEU A 47 1.45 -19.02 15.00
CA LEU A 47 1.61 -20.37 14.46
C LEU A 47 0.27 -21.12 14.40
N ASP A 48 -0.53 -21.06 15.47
CA ASP A 48 -1.85 -21.70 15.52
C ASP A 48 -2.77 -21.14 14.43
N ARG A 49 -2.78 -19.81 14.26
CA ARG A 49 -3.53 -19.12 13.19
C ARG A 49 -3.04 -19.52 11.81
N PHE A 50 -1.72 -19.63 11.62
CA PHE A 50 -1.13 -20.04 10.34
C PHE A 50 -1.53 -21.47 9.96
N VAL A 51 -1.38 -22.43 10.87
CA VAL A 51 -1.78 -23.82 10.64
C VAL A 51 -3.27 -23.91 10.31
N ALA A 52 -4.11 -23.20 11.07
CA ALA A 52 -5.55 -23.14 10.82
C ALA A 52 -5.88 -22.53 9.45
N LEU A 53 -5.20 -21.46 9.03
CA LEU A 53 -5.40 -20.85 7.72
C LEU A 53 -5.02 -21.80 6.59
N VAL A 54 -3.87 -22.48 6.70
CA VAL A 54 -3.39 -23.43 5.68
C VAL A 54 -4.36 -24.60 5.53
N GLN A 55 -4.84 -25.16 6.64
CA GLN A 55 -5.85 -26.22 6.61
C GLN A 55 -7.14 -25.72 5.97
N PHE A 56 -7.64 -24.57 6.41
CA PHE A 56 -8.86 -23.97 5.87
C PHE A 56 -8.75 -23.73 4.36
N ALA A 57 -7.62 -23.19 3.89
CA ALA A 57 -7.38 -22.94 2.48
C ALA A 57 -7.38 -24.22 1.65
N ARG A 58 -6.78 -25.33 2.13
CA ARG A 58 -6.85 -26.63 1.42
C ARG A 58 -8.27 -27.17 1.30
N GLU A 59 -9.04 -27.01 2.35
CA GLU A 59 -10.40 -27.53 2.41
C GLU A 59 -11.34 -26.71 1.51
N HIS A 60 -11.19 -25.39 1.47
CA HIS A 60 -12.19 -24.48 0.91
C HIS A 60 -11.79 -23.76 -0.38
N SER A 61 -10.50 -23.61 -0.69
CA SER A 61 -10.02 -23.01 -1.95
C SER A 61 -9.58 -24.10 -2.93
N PRO A 62 -10.25 -24.27 -4.09
CA PRO A 62 -9.80 -25.19 -5.14
C PRO A 62 -8.34 -25.00 -5.55
N LEU A 63 -7.88 -23.76 -5.66
CA LEU A 63 -6.49 -23.40 -5.99
C LEU A 63 -5.51 -23.96 -4.94
N TYR A 64 -5.73 -23.66 -3.66
CA TYR A 64 -4.85 -24.12 -2.60
C TYR A 64 -4.94 -25.62 -2.36
N ARG A 65 -6.10 -26.25 -2.59
CA ARG A 65 -6.27 -27.71 -2.55
C ARG A 65 -5.38 -28.40 -3.57
N GLU A 66 -5.31 -27.88 -4.79
CA GLU A 66 -4.43 -28.39 -5.83
C GLU A 66 -2.96 -28.12 -5.48
N MET A 67 -2.63 -26.87 -5.16
CA MET A 67 -1.26 -26.42 -4.93
C MET A 67 -0.61 -27.12 -3.72
N TYR A 68 -1.39 -27.44 -2.69
CA TYR A 68 -0.90 -28.10 -1.48
C TYR A 68 -1.11 -29.62 -1.47
N ARG A 69 -1.42 -30.24 -2.61
CA ARG A 69 -1.64 -31.69 -2.71
C ARG A 69 -0.45 -32.51 -2.21
N SER A 70 0.78 -32.05 -2.45
CA SER A 70 2.02 -32.72 -2.01
C SER A 70 2.57 -32.19 -0.69
N VAL A 71 1.95 -31.17 -0.10
CA VAL A 71 2.40 -30.59 1.17
C VAL A 71 1.85 -31.47 2.32
N PRO A 72 2.63 -31.82 3.34
CA PRO A 72 2.11 -32.54 4.51
C PRO A 72 0.99 -31.79 5.22
N SER A 73 0.04 -32.50 5.84
CA SER A 73 -1.09 -31.89 6.56
C SER A 73 -0.69 -31.16 7.84
N ASN A 74 0.43 -31.56 8.46
CA ASN A 74 0.98 -31.00 9.69
C ASN A 74 2.05 -29.91 9.43
N VAL A 75 2.00 -29.23 8.29
CA VAL A 75 2.97 -28.18 7.96
C VAL A 75 2.82 -27.00 8.90
N SER A 76 3.89 -26.71 9.64
CA SER A 76 4.00 -25.57 10.56
C SER A 76 5.00 -24.52 10.09
N ALA A 77 5.84 -24.87 9.10
CA ALA A 77 6.87 -24.00 8.57
C ALA A 77 6.39 -23.32 7.27
N PRO A 78 6.29 -21.97 7.23
CA PRO A 78 5.90 -21.24 6.03
C PRO A 78 6.75 -21.57 4.81
N HIS A 79 8.07 -21.66 4.95
CA HIS A 79 8.99 -21.91 3.84
C HIS A 79 8.75 -23.23 3.09
N ALA A 80 7.98 -24.16 3.66
CA ALA A 80 7.59 -25.41 3.01
C ALA A 80 6.42 -25.24 2.02
N LEU A 81 5.75 -24.08 2.02
CA LEU A 81 4.67 -23.74 1.10
C LEU A 81 5.21 -22.99 -0.12
N PRO A 82 4.68 -23.23 -1.33
CA PRO A 82 5.03 -22.44 -2.50
C PRO A 82 4.67 -20.97 -2.35
N VAL A 83 5.49 -20.10 -2.97
CA VAL A 83 5.24 -18.67 -3.11
C VAL A 83 4.18 -18.44 -4.19
N VAL A 84 3.32 -17.44 -3.97
CA VAL A 84 2.31 -17.02 -4.96
C VAL A 84 2.51 -15.56 -5.34
N THR A 85 2.17 -15.23 -6.58
CA THR A 85 2.22 -13.85 -7.09
C THR A 85 0.81 -13.33 -7.34
N LYS A 86 0.66 -12.00 -7.37
CA LYS A 86 -0.59 -11.35 -7.77
C LYS A 86 -1.17 -11.91 -9.06
N HIS A 87 -0.33 -12.04 -10.08
CA HIS A 87 -0.75 -12.50 -11.40
C HIS A 87 -1.30 -13.94 -11.34
N ALA A 88 -0.61 -14.84 -10.64
CA ALA A 88 -1.05 -16.22 -10.48
C ALA A 88 -2.40 -16.33 -9.75
N LEU A 89 -2.60 -15.54 -8.69
CA LEU A 89 -3.86 -15.54 -7.95
C LEU A 89 -5.02 -14.89 -8.74
N MET A 90 -4.75 -13.78 -9.44
CA MET A 90 -5.76 -13.12 -10.28
C MET A 90 -6.21 -14.00 -11.44
N ALA A 91 -5.28 -14.72 -12.10
CA ALA A 91 -5.60 -15.61 -13.21
C ALA A 91 -6.55 -16.75 -12.82
N ARG A 92 -6.55 -17.13 -11.54
CA ARG A 92 -7.39 -18.20 -10.98
C ARG A 92 -8.29 -17.70 -9.86
N PHE A 93 -8.79 -16.47 -9.98
CA PHE A 93 -9.55 -15.78 -8.93
C PHE A 93 -10.72 -16.61 -8.37
N ASP A 94 -11.53 -17.22 -9.25
CA ASP A 94 -12.71 -18.00 -8.86
C ASP A 94 -12.37 -19.29 -8.10
N GLU A 95 -11.15 -19.81 -8.30
CA GLU A 95 -10.61 -20.98 -7.62
C GLU A 95 -9.85 -20.59 -6.34
N TRP A 96 -9.47 -19.32 -6.23
CA TRP A 96 -8.73 -18.79 -5.10
C TRP A 96 -9.63 -18.46 -3.92
N VAL A 97 -10.76 -17.78 -4.17
CA VAL A 97 -11.75 -17.46 -3.14
C VAL A 97 -12.38 -18.72 -2.54
N THR A 98 -12.78 -18.65 -1.26
CA THR A 98 -13.29 -19.82 -0.52
C THR A 98 -14.82 -19.91 -0.48
N ASP A 99 -15.55 -18.86 -0.86
CA ASP A 99 -17.00 -18.90 -1.05
C ASP A 99 -17.34 -18.98 -2.55
N THR A 100 -18.00 -20.08 -2.92
CA THR A 100 -18.44 -20.34 -4.31
C THR A 100 -19.49 -19.37 -4.85
N ALA A 101 -20.13 -18.54 -4.02
CA ALA A 101 -20.99 -17.45 -4.48
C ALA A 101 -20.19 -16.28 -5.07
N ILE A 102 -18.89 -16.21 -4.78
CA ILE A 102 -18.00 -15.19 -5.32
C ILE A 102 -17.51 -15.64 -6.70
N ARG A 103 -17.71 -14.77 -7.69
CA ARG A 103 -17.23 -14.94 -9.06
C ARG A 103 -16.64 -13.64 -9.54
N ARG A 104 -15.54 -13.72 -10.28
CA ARG A 104 -14.81 -12.58 -10.83
C ARG A 104 -15.73 -11.70 -11.67
N THR A 105 -16.53 -12.30 -12.54
CA THR A 105 -17.49 -11.59 -13.40
C THR A 105 -18.48 -10.73 -12.62
N ASN A 106 -19.04 -11.25 -11.52
CA ASN A 106 -20.02 -10.55 -10.69
C ASN A 106 -19.36 -9.44 -9.86
N ILE A 107 -18.14 -9.70 -9.38
CA ILE A 107 -17.34 -8.68 -8.68
C ILE A 107 -16.94 -7.55 -9.62
N ASP A 108 -16.49 -7.86 -10.84
CA ASP A 108 -16.13 -6.83 -11.83
C ASP A 108 -17.34 -5.95 -12.16
N ALA A 109 -18.54 -6.54 -12.29
CA ALA A 109 -19.78 -5.78 -12.46
C ALA A 109 -20.10 -4.89 -11.26
N PHE A 110 -19.92 -5.38 -10.03
CA PHE A 110 -20.10 -4.60 -8.80
C PHE A 110 -19.10 -3.43 -8.71
N LEU A 111 -17.84 -3.66 -9.07
CA LEU A 111 -16.76 -2.67 -9.01
C LEU A 111 -16.80 -1.67 -10.17
N ALA A 112 -17.50 -1.97 -11.26
CA ALA A 112 -17.70 -1.05 -12.37
C ALA A 112 -18.57 0.16 -11.97
N ASP A 113 -19.50 -0.04 -11.03
CA ASP A 113 -20.29 1.03 -10.44
C ASP A 113 -19.59 1.65 -9.22
N ARG A 114 -19.24 2.93 -9.32
CA ARG A 114 -18.54 3.67 -8.26
C ARG A 114 -19.47 4.09 -7.13
N THR A 115 -20.80 4.02 -7.30
CA THR A 115 -21.71 4.30 -6.17
C THR A 115 -21.62 3.21 -5.10
N HIS A 116 -21.09 2.04 -5.45
CA HIS A 116 -20.88 0.92 -4.53
C HIS A 116 -19.58 0.99 -3.72
N ILE A 117 -18.78 2.05 -3.82
CA ILE A 117 -17.58 2.19 -2.97
C ILE A 117 -18.01 2.17 -1.51
N GLY A 118 -17.52 1.21 -0.73
CA GLY A 118 -17.87 0.99 0.68
C GLY A 118 -19.14 0.15 0.92
N ASP A 119 -19.89 -0.23 -0.13
CA ASP A 119 -21.03 -1.13 -0.01
C ASP A 119 -20.60 -2.58 0.17
N ARG A 120 -21.50 -3.37 0.75
CA ARG A 120 -21.29 -4.81 0.89
C ARG A 120 -21.71 -5.56 -0.37
N TYR A 121 -20.74 -6.10 -1.09
CA TYR A 121 -20.96 -7.11 -2.13
C TYR A 121 -21.66 -8.35 -1.52
N LEU A 122 -22.76 -8.77 -2.15
CA LEU A 122 -23.66 -9.82 -1.66
C LEU A 122 -24.19 -9.58 -0.23
N GLY A 123 -24.23 -8.32 0.22
CA GLY A 123 -24.63 -7.95 1.58
C GLY A 123 -23.67 -8.43 2.68
N ARG A 124 -22.54 -9.06 2.33
CA ARG A 124 -21.63 -9.71 3.27
C ARG A 124 -20.21 -9.15 3.22
N TYR A 125 -19.67 -8.94 2.03
CA TYR A 125 -18.24 -8.70 1.82
C TYR A 125 -17.94 -7.26 1.44
N ILE A 126 -16.81 -6.74 1.89
CA ILE A 126 -16.26 -5.50 1.33
C ILE A 126 -15.25 -5.91 0.27
N VAL A 127 -15.30 -5.24 -0.87
CA VAL A 127 -14.41 -5.52 -2.00
C VAL A 127 -13.67 -4.25 -2.37
N TRP A 128 -12.38 -4.38 -2.66
CA TRP A 128 -11.58 -3.27 -3.15
C TRP A 128 -10.52 -3.73 -4.14
N LYS A 129 -9.97 -2.76 -4.87
CA LYS A 129 -8.90 -2.90 -5.84
C LYS A 129 -7.60 -2.38 -5.28
N SER A 130 -6.50 -3.00 -5.69
CA SER A 130 -5.19 -2.38 -5.52
C SER A 130 -5.00 -1.23 -6.50
N SER A 131 -4.17 -0.28 -6.09
CA SER A 131 -3.74 0.87 -6.89
C SER A 131 -2.98 0.45 -8.17
N GLY A 132 -2.55 -0.82 -8.25
CA GLY A 132 -2.04 -1.50 -9.44
C GLY A 132 -0.84 -0.82 -10.08
N SER A 133 0.35 -1.12 -9.54
CA SER A 133 1.65 -0.71 -10.08
C SER A 133 2.07 -1.44 -11.36
N THR A 134 1.50 -2.62 -11.62
CA THR A 134 1.91 -3.57 -12.68
C THR A 134 0.90 -3.67 -13.84
N GLY A 135 0.07 -2.65 -14.07
CA GLY A 135 -0.92 -2.63 -15.17
C GLY A 135 -2.29 -3.23 -14.85
N GLU A 136 -2.37 -4.38 -14.18
CA GLU A 136 -3.64 -4.97 -13.73
C GLU A 136 -3.86 -4.77 -12.21
N PRO A 137 -4.99 -4.15 -11.80
CA PRO A 137 -5.33 -4.03 -10.38
C PRO A 137 -5.70 -5.40 -9.80
N GLY A 138 -5.16 -5.73 -8.63
CA GLY A 138 -5.60 -6.90 -7.88
C GLY A 138 -6.96 -6.61 -7.24
N ILE A 139 -7.82 -7.61 -7.15
CA ILE A 139 -9.13 -7.50 -6.50
C ILE A 139 -9.13 -8.30 -5.20
N PHE A 140 -9.53 -7.65 -4.11
CA PHE A 140 -9.47 -8.23 -2.79
C PHE A 140 -10.83 -8.18 -2.10
N VAL A 141 -11.22 -9.33 -1.55
CA VAL A 141 -12.51 -9.54 -0.87
C VAL A 141 -12.25 -9.74 0.60
N GLN A 142 -13.01 -9.04 1.44
CA GLN A 142 -12.88 -9.08 2.89
C GLN A 142 -14.22 -9.45 3.53
N ASP A 143 -14.18 -10.40 4.44
CA ASP A 143 -15.33 -10.72 5.29
C ASP A 143 -15.37 -9.83 6.54
N GLY A 144 -16.46 -9.95 7.30
CA GLY A 144 -16.65 -9.17 8.52
C GLY A 144 -15.62 -9.47 9.62
N ASP A 145 -15.07 -10.67 9.65
CA ASP A 145 -14.12 -11.10 10.68
C ASP A 145 -12.74 -10.49 10.41
N ALA A 146 -12.25 -10.54 9.17
CA ALA A 146 -11.02 -9.88 8.75
C ALA A 146 -11.07 -8.37 9.01
N LEU A 147 -12.19 -7.72 8.65
CA LEU A 147 -12.38 -6.29 8.90
C LEU A 147 -12.39 -5.96 10.40
N ALA A 148 -13.01 -6.80 11.23
CA ALA A 148 -13.00 -6.61 12.67
C ALA A 148 -11.61 -6.79 13.27
N VAL A 149 -10.76 -7.66 12.70
CA VAL A 149 -9.35 -7.78 13.09
C VAL A 149 -8.59 -6.51 12.73
N TYR A 150 -8.75 -5.97 11.52
CA TYR A 150 -8.08 -4.72 11.13
C TYR A 150 -8.47 -3.54 12.02
N ASP A 151 -9.77 -3.40 12.32
CA ASP A 151 -10.26 -2.37 13.23
C ASP A 151 -9.69 -2.55 14.65
N ALA A 152 -9.53 -3.79 15.12
CA ALA A 152 -8.92 -4.09 16.42
C ALA A 152 -7.42 -3.80 16.47
N LEU A 153 -6.66 -4.13 15.41
CA LEU A 153 -5.23 -3.81 15.30
C LEU A 153 -5.00 -2.30 15.39
N ILE A 154 -5.79 -1.51 14.65
CA ILE A 154 -5.76 -0.03 14.71
C ILE A 154 -6.07 0.46 16.12
N ALA A 155 -7.11 -0.07 16.77
CA ALA A 155 -7.51 0.35 18.11
C ALA A 155 -6.45 0.05 19.20
N VAL A 156 -5.87 -1.17 19.19
CA VAL A 156 -4.78 -1.54 20.11
C VAL A 156 -3.58 -0.65 19.87
N GLN A 157 -3.26 -0.35 18.61
CA GLN A 157 -2.12 0.51 18.28
C GLN A 157 -2.30 1.94 18.78
N LEU A 158 -3.48 2.53 18.58
CA LEU A 158 -3.79 3.86 19.13
C LEU A 158 -3.66 3.91 20.65
N ALA A 159 -4.06 2.83 21.34
CA ALA A 159 -3.92 2.73 22.77
C ALA A 159 -2.46 2.54 23.22
N GLY A 160 -1.68 1.68 22.54
CA GLY A 160 -0.26 1.48 22.81
C GLY A 160 0.61 2.72 22.58
N ALA A 161 0.22 3.58 21.63
CA ALA A 161 0.86 4.88 21.42
C ALA A 161 0.44 5.95 22.45
N ASN A 162 -0.32 5.61 23.49
CA ASN A 162 -0.95 6.55 24.44
C ASN A 162 -1.84 7.60 23.76
N LEU A 163 -2.33 7.31 22.56
CA LEU A 163 -3.20 8.20 21.79
C LEU A 163 -4.68 7.94 22.03
N ALA A 164 -5.05 6.87 22.74
CA ALA A 164 -6.43 6.60 23.11
C ALA A 164 -7.11 7.80 23.79
N GLY A 165 -6.41 8.49 24.70
CA GLY A 165 -6.92 9.71 25.34
C GLY A 165 -7.11 10.88 24.35
N LYS A 166 -6.19 11.05 23.39
CA LYS A 166 -6.33 12.07 22.32
C LYS A 166 -7.46 11.72 21.35
N CYS A 167 -7.66 10.43 21.07
CA CYS A 167 -8.79 9.96 20.28
C CYS A 167 -10.11 10.26 20.98
N VAL A 168 -10.23 9.87 22.25
CA VAL A 168 -11.41 10.14 23.07
C VAL A 168 -11.68 11.65 23.18
N ALA A 169 -10.64 12.46 23.38
CA ALA A 169 -10.77 13.92 23.37
C ALA A 169 -11.22 14.46 22.00
N GLY A 170 -10.76 13.87 20.89
CA GLY A 170 -11.20 14.19 19.53
C GLY A 170 -12.68 13.87 19.31
N LEU A 171 -13.16 12.73 19.83
CA LEU A 171 -14.60 12.38 19.84
C LEU A 171 -15.41 13.43 20.61
N PHE A 172 -14.94 13.91 21.77
CA PHE A 172 -15.57 15.00 22.51
C PHE A 172 -15.53 16.37 21.78
N LYS A 173 -14.59 16.56 20.84
CA LYS A 173 -14.52 17.72 19.93
C LYS A 173 -15.34 17.54 18.65
N GLY A 174 -16.32 16.63 18.65
CA GLY A 174 -17.25 16.41 17.55
C GLY A 174 -16.86 15.30 16.59
N GLY A 175 -15.74 14.59 16.83
CA GLY A 175 -15.43 13.32 16.15
C GLY A 175 -15.40 13.41 14.62
N ARG A 176 -14.84 14.49 14.06
CA ARG A 176 -14.75 14.67 12.61
C ARG A 176 -13.48 14.07 12.05
N ALA A 177 -13.60 13.15 11.10
CA ALA A 177 -12.45 12.47 10.51
C ALA A 177 -12.42 12.70 9.00
N ALA A 178 -11.28 13.12 8.47
CA ALA A 178 -11.07 13.34 7.05
C ALA A 178 -10.08 12.31 6.51
N LEU A 179 -10.45 11.62 5.44
CA LEU A 179 -9.50 10.89 4.60
C LEU A 179 -9.34 11.66 3.29
N ILE A 180 -8.11 12.05 2.97
CA ILE A 180 -7.77 12.58 1.65
C ILE A 180 -7.10 11.45 0.89
N ALA A 181 -7.77 10.93 -0.14
CA ALA A 181 -7.28 9.78 -0.90
C ALA A 181 -7.79 9.82 -2.35
N ALA A 182 -7.40 8.82 -3.14
CA ALA A 182 -8.06 8.60 -4.42
C ALA A 182 -9.45 8.06 -4.17
N THR A 183 -10.47 8.82 -4.56
CA THR A 183 -11.89 8.44 -4.41
C THR A 183 -12.52 8.01 -5.72
N GLY A 184 -11.79 8.13 -6.83
CA GLY A 184 -12.27 7.85 -8.18
C GLY A 184 -12.42 6.36 -8.50
N ASP A 185 -12.09 5.47 -7.58
CA ASP A 185 -12.25 4.03 -7.74
C ASP A 185 -12.34 3.31 -6.38
N HIS A 186 -12.65 2.02 -6.40
CA HIS A 186 -12.75 1.16 -5.21
C HIS A 186 -11.39 0.85 -4.57
N PHE A 187 -10.55 1.84 -4.28
CA PHE A 187 -9.27 1.59 -3.62
C PHE A 187 -9.46 1.16 -2.17
N ALA A 188 -8.54 0.34 -1.66
CA ALA A 188 -8.62 -0.23 -0.32
C ALA A 188 -8.84 0.83 0.78
N SER A 189 -8.13 1.96 0.71
CA SER A 189 -8.27 3.06 1.68
C SER A 189 -9.68 3.66 1.66
N ILE A 190 -10.18 4.10 0.50
CA ILE A 190 -11.49 4.75 0.40
C ILE A 190 -12.66 3.76 0.63
N ALA A 191 -12.56 2.53 0.14
CA ALA A 191 -13.58 1.51 0.35
C ALA A 191 -13.69 1.13 1.83
N SER A 192 -12.55 0.97 2.53
CA SER A 192 -12.53 0.73 3.97
C SER A 192 -13.06 1.94 4.75
N TRP A 193 -12.72 3.16 4.32
CA TRP A 193 -13.19 4.39 4.95
C TRP A 193 -14.70 4.57 4.84
N GLU A 194 -15.26 4.45 3.64
CA GLU A 194 -16.70 4.55 3.39
C GLU A 194 -17.48 3.49 4.17
N ARG A 195 -16.94 2.27 4.29
CA ARG A 195 -17.49 1.24 5.18
C ARG A 195 -17.59 1.75 6.61
N VAL A 196 -16.55 2.38 7.16
CA VAL A 196 -16.56 2.93 8.53
C VAL A 196 -17.58 4.06 8.65
N CYS A 197 -17.60 5.00 7.69
CA CYS A 197 -18.58 6.08 7.64
C CYS A 197 -20.03 5.57 7.73
N ARG A 198 -20.31 4.40 7.13
CA ARG A 198 -21.65 3.79 7.07
C ARG A 198 -21.98 2.90 8.27
N SER A 199 -21.00 2.54 9.09
CA SER A 199 -21.17 1.53 10.16
C SER A 199 -21.73 2.09 11.48
N GLY A 200 -21.89 3.41 11.65
CA GLY A 200 -22.61 3.97 12.79
C GLY A 200 -22.41 5.48 13.01
N PRO A 201 -23.24 6.12 13.86
CA PRO A 201 -23.35 7.59 13.98
C PRO A 201 -22.26 8.27 14.83
N GLY A 202 -21.20 7.55 15.23
CA GLY A 202 -20.24 8.04 16.24
C GLY A 202 -19.11 8.93 15.71
N LEU A 203 -18.81 8.88 14.42
CA LEU A 203 -17.73 9.64 13.77
C LEU A 203 -18.30 10.30 12.51
N ALA A 204 -18.29 11.64 12.47
CA ALA A 204 -18.61 12.37 11.26
C ALA A 204 -17.40 12.26 10.32
N ALA A 205 -17.33 11.18 9.55
CA ALA A 205 -16.22 10.89 8.66
C ALA A 205 -16.54 11.31 7.21
N ARG A 206 -15.54 11.85 6.50
CA ARG A 206 -15.68 12.30 5.11
C ARG A 206 -14.42 11.99 4.30
N GLY A 207 -14.60 11.41 3.11
CA GLY A 207 -13.56 11.30 2.10
C GLY A 207 -13.45 12.57 1.25
N PHE A 208 -12.22 12.98 0.94
CA PHE A 208 -11.89 14.05 0.01
C PHE A 208 -11.00 13.48 -1.10
N SER A 209 -11.23 13.90 -2.34
CA SER A 209 -10.41 13.47 -3.46
C SER A 209 -9.09 14.24 -3.48
N ILE A 210 -7.97 13.51 -3.54
CA ILE A 210 -6.63 14.06 -3.85
C ILE A 210 -6.55 14.74 -5.22
N MET A 211 -7.52 14.47 -6.11
CA MET A 211 -7.53 15.02 -7.47
C MET A 211 -8.16 16.41 -7.53
N GLU A 212 -8.76 16.90 -6.44
CA GLU A 212 -9.26 18.27 -6.37
C GLU A 212 -8.09 19.27 -6.35
N PRO A 213 -8.27 20.48 -6.93
CA PRO A 213 -7.32 21.57 -6.76
C PRO A 213 -7.04 21.85 -5.27
N LEU A 214 -5.77 22.10 -4.94
CA LEU A 214 -5.30 22.22 -3.55
C LEU A 214 -6.02 23.34 -2.77
N ASP A 215 -6.27 24.48 -3.41
CA ASP A 215 -6.97 25.62 -2.81
C ASP A 215 -8.41 25.27 -2.41
N ARG A 216 -9.14 24.57 -3.29
CA ARG A 216 -10.47 24.06 -3.00
C ARG A 216 -10.44 23.00 -1.91
N LEU A 217 -9.48 22.07 -1.98
CA LEU A 217 -9.32 21.02 -0.97
C LEU A 217 -9.07 21.63 0.42
N VAL A 218 -8.18 22.62 0.53
CA VAL A 218 -7.92 23.36 1.78
C VAL A 218 -9.17 24.07 2.28
N ALA A 219 -9.93 24.72 1.41
CA ALA A 219 -11.19 25.38 1.78
C ALA A 219 -12.22 24.39 2.34
N GLU A 220 -12.37 23.23 1.71
CA GLU A 220 -13.29 22.18 2.15
C GLU A 220 -12.84 21.51 3.46
N ILE A 221 -11.54 21.25 3.63
CA ILE A 221 -10.99 20.73 4.88
C ILE A 221 -11.18 21.73 6.02
N ASN A 222 -10.96 23.03 5.77
CA ASN A 222 -11.22 24.08 6.75
C ASN A 222 -12.68 24.14 7.19
N ALA A 223 -13.61 24.07 6.23
CA ALA A 223 -15.04 24.07 6.51
C ALA A 223 -15.46 22.82 7.31
N PHE A 224 -14.86 21.67 6.98
CA PHE A 224 -15.12 20.42 7.67
C PHE A 224 -14.45 20.34 9.05
N ALA A 225 -13.31 21.01 9.26
CA ALA A 225 -12.52 21.06 10.49
C ALA A 225 -12.34 19.69 11.19
N PRO A 226 -11.67 18.73 10.54
CA PRO A 226 -11.41 17.42 11.10
C PRO A 226 -10.50 17.47 12.33
N VAL A 227 -10.76 16.56 13.27
CA VAL A 227 -9.88 16.26 14.40
C VAL A 227 -8.99 15.04 14.12
N TYR A 228 -9.31 14.25 13.10
CA TYR A 228 -8.45 13.20 12.54
C TYR A 228 -8.22 13.46 11.06
N LEU A 229 -6.96 13.48 10.65
CA LEU A 229 -6.58 13.73 9.26
C LEU A 229 -5.76 12.55 8.75
N ALA A 230 -6.29 11.81 7.78
CA ALA A 230 -5.61 10.68 7.16
C ALA A 230 -5.32 10.98 5.69
N SER A 231 -4.12 10.69 5.21
CA SER A 231 -3.76 10.83 3.79
C SER A 231 -2.45 10.13 3.46
N TYR A 232 -2.01 10.24 2.20
CA TYR A 232 -0.67 9.83 1.78
C TYR A 232 0.40 10.82 2.27
N PRO A 233 1.63 10.36 2.57
CA PRO A 233 2.77 11.20 2.91
C PRO A 233 2.89 12.47 2.06
N THR A 234 2.89 12.34 0.74
CA THR A 234 3.10 13.46 -0.19
C THR A 234 1.99 14.51 -0.13
N MET A 235 0.75 14.08 0.14
CA MET A 235 -0.38 14.99 0.30
C MET A 235 -0.40 15.63 1.70
N LEU A 236 0.01 14.90 2.73
CA LEU A 236 0.16 15.48 4.08
C LEU A 236 1.21 16.60 4.09
N THR A 237 2.33 16.40 3.40
CA THR A 237 3.37 17.42 3.26
C THR A 237 2.83 18.68 2.58
N LEU A 238 2.08 18.55 1.48
CA LEU A 238 1.40 19.69 0.86
C LEU A 238 0.47 20.42 1.84
N LEU A 239 -0.32 19.67 2.62
CA LEU A 239 -1.21 20.27 3.63
C LEU A 239 -0.42 20.94 4.76
N ALA A 240 0.75 20.43 5.13
CA ALA A 240 1.64 21.04 6.11
C ALA A 240 2.22 22.38 5.59
N GLU A 241 2.60 22.46 4.31
CA GLU A 241 3.02 23.71 3.68
C GLU A 241 1.87 24.76 3.70
N GLU A 242 0.65 24.33 3.37
CA GLU A 242 -0.55 25.17 3.45
C GLU A 242 -0.86 25.64 4.88
N ARG A 243 -0.55 24.81 5.88
CA ARG A 243 -0.68 25.11 7.30
C ARG A 243 0.33 26.15 7.76
N VAL A 244 1.61 25.97 7.40
CA VAL A 244 2.69 26.94 7.67
C VAL A 244 2.40 28.28 7.00
N ALA A 245 1.85 28.26 5.78
CA ALA A 245 1.43 29.47 5.08
C ALA A 245 0.14 30.12 5.64
N GLY A 246 -0.49 29.53 6.65
CA GLY A 246 -1.69 30.05 7.32
C GLY A 246 -3.01 29.87 6.53
N ARG A 247 -2.98 29.18 5.38
CA ARG A 247 -4.18 28.91 4.56
C ARG A 247 -4.99 27.74 5.11
N LEU A 248 -4.32 26.68 5.54
CA LEU A 248 -4.94 25.56 6.25
C LEU A 248 -4.99 25.84 7.76
N ARG A 249 -6.19 25.92 8.32
CA ARG A 249 -6.45 26.40 9.70
C ARG A 249 -6.85 25.30 10.67
N VAL A 250 -6.90 24.05 10.22
CA VAL A 250 -7.30 22.90 11.05
C VAL A 250 -6.19 22.44 11.99
N ALA A 251 -6.54 22.11 13.24
CA ALA A 251 -5.62 21.59 14.26
C ALA A 251 -6.04 20.16 14.63
N PRO A 252 -5.65 19.15 13.84
CA PRO A 252 -6.01 17.77 14.11
C PRO A 252 -5.36 17.29 15.42
N ALA A 253 -6.02 16.36 16.11
CA ALA A 253 -5.45 15.69 17.28
C ALA A 253 -4.45 14.60 16.87
N ILE A 254 -4.63 14.02 15.69
CA ILE A 254 -3.80 12.95 15.11
C ILE A 254 -3.79 13.11 13.58
N VAL A 255 -2.61 12.94 12.99
CA VAL A 255 -2.42 12.73 11.56
C VAL A 255 -2.07 11.26 11.30
N TRP A 256 -2.71 10.64 10.30
CA TRP A 256 -2.45 9.26 9.89
C TRP A 256 -1.91 9.24 8.47
N SER A 257 -0.73 8.65 8.31
CA SER A 257 0.00 8.53 7.06
C SER A 257 0.10 7.06 6.66
N GLY A 258 -0.12 6.76 5.38
CA GLY A 258 0.07 5.40 4.87
C GLY A 258 -0.04 5.33 3.36
N GLY A 259 0.28 4.17 2.79
CA GLY A 259 0.11 3.90 1.35
C GLY A 259 1.19 4.47 0.42
N GLU A 260 2.14 5.25 0.93
CA GLU A 260 3.41 5.61 0.29
C GLU A 260 4.53 5.53 1.35
N PHE A 261 5.79 5.61 0.90
CA PHE A 261 6.92 5.73 1.81
C PHE A 261 6.89 7.09 2.51
N LEU A 262 7.13 7.11 3.82
CA LEU A 262 7.27 8.33 4.61
C LEU A 262 8.71 8.41 5.13
N ALA A 263 9.48 9.36 4.58
CA ALA A 263 10.83 9.62 5.03
C ALA A 263 10.84 10.14 6.49
N PRO A 264 11.89 9.83 7.28
CA PRO A 264 12.01 10.34 8.66
C PRO A 264 11.98 11.87 8.78
N ALA A 265 12.61 12.59 7.83
CA ALA A 265 12.59 14.06 7.82
C ALA A 265 11.16 14.60 7.60
N ALA A 266 10.47 14.09 6.58
CA ALA A 266 9.07 14.43 6.32
C ALA A 266 8.16 14.08 7.51
N HIS A 267 8.39 12.96 8.21
CA HIS A 267 7.64 12.64 9.43
C HIS A 267 7.79 13.72 10.51
N ALA A 268 9.03 14.14 10.79
CA ALA A 268 9.31 15.17 11.80
C ALA A 268 8.69 16.54 11.43
N GLU A 269 8.75 16.92 10.16
CA GLU A 269 8.12 18.15 9.65
C GLU A 269 6.59 18.12 9.79
N LEU A 270 5.96 16.98 9.49
CA LEU A 270 4.52 16.81 9.67
C LEU A 270 4.13 16.96 11.14
N GLU A 271 4.89 16.36 12.07
CA GLU A 271 4.63 16.51 13.50
C GLU A 271 4.76 17.97 13.93
N HIS A 272 5.77 18.67 13.43
CA HIS A 272 5.99 20.08 13.73
C HIS A 272 4.90 20.98 13.15
N ALA A 273 4.54 20.81 11.87
CA ALA A 273 3.58 21.67 11.19
C ALA A 273 2.15 21.53 11.74
N PHE A 274 1.75 20.31 12.12
CA PHE A 274 0.42 20.05 12.67
C PHE A 274 0.36 20.15 14.20
N ASP A 275 1.50 20.21 14.89
CA ASP A 275 1.61 20.18 16.36
C ASP A 275 0.85 18.99 16.96
N CYS A 276 0.96 17.83 16.32
CA CYS A 276 0.27 16.62 16.73
C CYS A 276 1.03 15.35 16.29
N PRO A 277 0.75 14.18 16.94
CA PRO A 277 1.38 12.93 16.57
C PRO A 277 1.03 12.51 15.15
N VAL A 278 2.04 12.06 14.40
CA VAL A 278 1.89 11.49 13.07
C VAL A 278 2.06 9.97 13.15
N LEU A 279 0.99 9.25 12.88
CA LEU A 279 1.00 7.80 12.79
C LEU A 279 1.42 7.40 11.38
N ASN A 280 2.37 6.49 11.27
CA ASN A 280 2.79 5.90 10.01
C ASN A 280 2.32 4.44 9.95
N GLU A 281 1.57 4.06 8.93
CA GLU A 281 1.09 2.70 8.73
C GLU A 281 1.62 2.13 7.42
N TYR A 282 2.20 0.93 7.52
CA TYR A 282 2.48 0.10 6.37
C TYR A 282 1.33 -0.88 6.16
N GLY A 283 0.74 -0.83 4.98
CA GLY A 283 -0.41 -1.62 4.58
C GLY A 283 -0.42 -1.85 3.07
N ALA A 284 -1.12 -2.90 2.67
CA ALA A 284 -1.31 -3.27 1.27
C ALA A 284 -2.79 -3.60 1.02
N SER A 285 -3.21 -3.68 -0.24
CA SER A 285 -4.61 -4.07 -0.54
C SER A 285 -4.91 -5.52 -0.14
N GLU A 286 -3.86 -6.33 -0.10
CA GLU A 286 -3.80 -7.72 0.36
C GLU A 286 -4.00 -7.85 1.88
N CYS A 287 -3.55 -6.85 2.65
CA CYS A 287 -3.63 -6.79 4.11
C CYS A 287 -3.52 -5.33 4.56
N MET A 288 -4.62 -4.75 5.07
CA MET A 288 -4.71 -3.32 5.35
C MET A 288 -3.72 -2.82 6.40
N SER A 289 -3.47 -3.60 7.47
CA SER A 289 -2.65 -3.17 8.60
C SER A 289 -1.51 -4.16 8.85
N ILE A 290 -0.41 -4.02 8.10
CA ILE A 290 0.77 -4.90 8.18
C ILE A 290 1.66 -4.49 9.35
N ALA A 291 2.02 -3.21 9.42
CA ALA A 291 2.92 -2.69 10.45
C ALA A 291 2.65 -1.22 10.77
N PHE A 292 3.07 -0.77 11.95
CA PHE A 292 2.84 0.60 12.43
C PHE A 292 4.11 1.27 12.94
N GLY A 293 4.20 2.58 12.79
CA GLY A 293 5.34 3.39 13.23
C GLY A 293 5.44 3.51 14.74
N CYS A 294 6.67 3.47 15.24
CA CYS A 294 7.01 3.91 16.60
C CYS A 294 7.90 5.16 16.56
N ARG A 295 8.09 5.77 17.75
CA ARG A 295 8.93 6.97 17.94
C ARG A 295 10.40 6.81 17.54
N GLU A 296 10.90 5.57 17.42
CA GLU A 296 12.28 5.28 17.03
C GLU A 296 12.45 5.16 15.49
N GLY A 297 11.40 5.48 14.71
CA GLY A 297 11.43 5.42 13.25
C GLY A 297 11.43 4.00 12.68
N TRP A 298 10.93 3.03 13.43
CA TRP A 298 10.68 1.66 12.96
C TRP A 298 9.19 1.39 12.78
N LEU A 299 8.86 0.46 11.89
CA LEU A 299 7.52 -0.08 11.71
C LEU A 299 7.41 -1.44 12.40
N HIS A 300 6.57 -1.58 13.42
CA HIS A 300 6.34 -2.85 14.11
C HIS A 300 5.26 -3.65 13.40
N VAL A 301 5.60 -4.86 12.97
CA VAL A 301 4.70 -5.79 12.29
C VAL A 301 3.67 -6.30 13.29
N ASN A 302 2.39 -6.30 12.92
CA ASN A 302 1.29 -6.92 13.67
C ASN A 302 1.43 -8.46 13.63
N ALA A 303 2.50 -8.97 14.25
CA ALA A 303 2.99 -10.32 14.03
C ALA A 303 1.99 -11.40 14.44
N ASP A 304 1.09 -11.10 15.39
CA ASP A 304 0.06 -12.05 15.79
C ASP A 304 -0.95 -12.35 14.66
N TRP A 305 -1.19 -11.41 13.73
CA TRP A 305 -2.09 -11.58 12.58
C TRP A 305 -1.41 -11.53 11.21
N VAL A 306 -0.12 -11.21 11.17
CA VAL A 306 0.63 -11.02 9.93
C VAL A 306 1.95 -11.78 10.01
N MET A 307 2.19 -12.67 9.05
CA MET A 307 3.53 -13.20 8.81
C MET A 307 4.14 -12.47 7.64
N LEU A 308 5.26 -11.79 7.90
CA LEU A 308 6.05 -11.11 6.90
C LEU A 308 7.43 -11.77 6.84
N GLU A 309 7.79 -12.32 5.68
CA GLU A 309 9.06 -13.01 5.46
C GLU A 309 9.93 -12.19 4.49
N PRO A 310 10.90 -11.40 4.98
CA PRO A 310 11.91 -10.79 4.12
C PRO A 310 12.80 -11.86 3.49
N VAL A 311 12.88 -11.88 2.17
CA VAL A 311 13.59 -12.94 1.42
C VAL A 311 14.47 -12.40 0.31
N ASP A 312 15.49 -13.18 -0.07
CA ASP A 312 16.39 -12.89 -1.18
C ASP A 312 15.76 -13.23 -2.55
N ALA A 313 16.53 -13.08 -3.63
CA ALA A 313 16.07 -13.35 -4.99
C ALA A 313 15.66 -14.79 -5.25
N SER A 314 16.09 -15.71 -4.40
CA SER A 314 15.80 -17.14 -4.48
C SER A 314 14.75 -17.55 -3.44
N TYR A 315 14.02 -16.59 -2.88
CA TYR A 315 13.01 -16.79 -1.83
C TYR A 315 13.55 -17.45 -0.54
N ARG A 316 14.84 -17.24 -0.23
CA ARG A 316 15.44 -17.66 1.04
C ARG A 316 15.41 -16.52 2.06
N PRO A 317 15.25 -16.78 3.36
CA PRO A 317 15.23 -15.73 4.37
C PRO A 317 16.44 -14.79 4.27
N THR A 318 16.20 -13.49 4.30
CA THR A 318 17.25 -12.47 4.38
C THR A 318 17.72 -12.31 5.82
N ALA A 319 19.01 -12.13 6.03
CA ALA A 319 19.57 -11.88 7.36
C ALA A 319 19.07 -10.55 7.94
N LEU A 320 18.92 -10.47 9.27
CA LEU A 320 18.55 -9.23 9.93
C LEU A 320 19.58 -8.12 9.63
N GLY A 321 19.10 -6.88 9.54
CA GLY A 321 19.88 -5.71 9.15
C GLY A 321 20.23 -5.63 7.65
N GLN A 322 19.95 -6.67 6.87
CA GLN A 322 20.11 -6.63 5.41
C GLN A 322 18.80 -6.31 4.71
N ILE A 323 18.91 -5.60 3.59
CA ILE A 323 17.76 -5.34 2.72
C ILE A 323 17.34 -6.62 2.00
N SER A 324 16.04 -6.91 2.04
CA SER A 324 15.47 -8.04 1.31
C SER A 324 15.31 -7.75 -0.19
N HIS A 325 15.22 -8.81 -0.98
CA HIS A 325 14.82 -8.69 -2.39
C HIS A 325 13.33 -8.34 -2.52
N THR A 326 12.51 -9.03 -1.73
CA THR A 326 11.06 -8.83 -1.61
C THR A 326 10.62 -9.25 -0.21
N VAL A 327 9.33 -9.14 0.09
CA VAL A 327 8.69 -9.70 1.28
C VAL A 327 7.53 -10.60 0.88
N LEU A 328 7.46 -11.75 1.53
CA LEU A 328 6.31 -12.64 1.40
C LEU A 328 5.33 -12.35 2.52
N LEU A 329 4.08 -12.10 2.16
CA LEU A 329 2.99 -11.79 3.07
C LEU A 329 2.07 -13.01 3.26
N THR A 330 1.80 -13.35 4.51
CA THR A 330 0.66 -14.19 4.89
C THR A 330 -0.27 -13.41 5.80
N ASN A 331 -1.52 -13.24 5.37
CA ASN A 331 -2.58 -12.56 6.10
C ASN A 331 -3.42 -13.58 6.86
N LEU A 332 -3.28 -13.61 8.20
CA LEU A 332 -3.92 -14.63 9.03
C LEU A 332 -5.40 -14.33 9.33
N ALA A 333 -5.89 -13.15 8.97
CA ALA A 333 -7.25 -12.70 9.26
C ALA A 333 -8.24 -13.06 8.15
N ASN A 334 -7.84 -12.94 6.87
CA ASN A 334 -8.75 -13.08 5.74
C ASN A 334 -8.87 -14.53 5.26
N ARG A 335 -9.96 -15.20 5.66
CA ARG A 335 -10.28 -16.56 5.22
C ARG A 335 -11.08 -16.62 3.92
N ILE A 336 -11.83 -15.56 3.59
CA ILE A 336 -12.63 -15.53 2.36
C ILE A 336 -11.77 -15.53 1.09
N GLN A 337 -10.57 -14.97 1.21
CA GLN A 337 -9.57 -14.92 0.15
C GLN A 337 -8.17 -15.09 0.76
N PRO A 338 -7.75 -16.34 1.05
CA PRO A 338 -6.51 -16.61 1.77
C PRO A 338 -5.28 -16.07 1.02
N VAL A 339 -4.53 -15.17 1.63
CA VAL A 339 -3.24 -14.68 1.13
C VAL A 339 -2.14 -15.38 1.92
N ILE A 340 -1.46 -16.35 1.30
CA ILE A 340 -0.42 -17.17 1.93
C ILE A 340 0.85 -17.10 1.09
N ARG A 341 1.96 -16.63 1.69
CA ARG A 341 3.27 -16.39 1.05
C ARG A 341 3.18 -15.64 -0.27
N TYR A 342 2.43 -14.55 -0.26
CA TYR A 342 2.23 -13.67 -1.39
C TYR A 342 3.43 -12.73 -1.56
N ASP A 343 4.02 -12.73 -2.74
CA ASP A 343 5.09 -11.80 -3.10
C ASP A 343 4.54 -10.37 -3.29
N LEU A 344 4.79 -9.50 -2.31
CA LEU A 344 4.32 -8.10 -2.32
C LEU A 344 5.10 -7.22 -3.30
N GLY A 345 6.37 -7.56 -3.57
CA GLY A 345 7.30 -6.77 -4.37
C GLY A 345 7.94 -5.58 -3.65
N ASP A 346 7.68 -5.43 -2.34
CA ASP A 346 8.28 -4.41 -1.48
C ASP A 346 9.58 -4.94 -0.84
N ALA A 347 10.60 -4.09 -0.71
CA ALA A 347 11.85 -4.42 -0.04
C ALA A 347 11.86 -3.84 1.39
N VAL A 348 12.38 -4.62 2.35
CA VAL A 348 12.45 -4.18 3.75
C VAL A 348 13.78 -4.52 4.39
N VAL A 349 14.12 -3.78 5.44
CA VAL A 349 15.20 -4.13 6.37
C VAL A 349 14.56 -4.51 7.70
N ALA A 350 14.83 -5.73 8.17
CA ALA A 350 14.40 -6.16 9.50
C ALA A 350 15.41 -5.70 10.57
N ASN A 351 14.92 -5.14 11.67
CA ASN A 351 15.77 -4.69 12.76
C ASN A 351 16.46 -5.90 13.44
N PRO A 352 17.81 -5.92 13.55
CA PRO A 352 18.51 -6.99 14.25
C PRO A 352 18.37 -6.93 15.77
N GLU A 353 18.02 -5.77 16.32
CA GLU A 353 17.97 -5.53 17.76
C GLU A 353 16.53 -5.30 18.25
N PRO A 354 16.23 -5.59 19.53
CA PRO A 354 15.00 -5.11 20.16
C PRO A 354 14.85 -3.59 20.00
N CYS A 355 13.65 -3.12 19.71
CA CYS A 355 13.41 -1.70 19.50
C CYS A 355 13.45 -0.92 20.83
N GLY A 356 14.13 0.23 20.85
CA GLY A 356 14.20 1.12 22.02
C GLY A 356 12.85 1.70 22.48
N CYS A 357 11.78 1.57 21.68
CA CYS A 357 10.44 1.96 22.12
C CYS A 357 9.82 1.00 23.14
N GLY A 358 10.37 -0.21 23.31
CA GLY A 358 9.87 -1.24 24.23
C GLY A 358 8.75 -2.12 23.65
N ASN A 359 8.35 -1.92 22.40
CA ASN A 359 7.40 -2.81 21.73
C ASN A 359 8.09 -4.16 21.38
N PRO A 360 7.52 -5.30 21.82
CA PRO A 360 8.12 -6.62 21.60
C PRO A 360 7.96 -7.16 20.17
N LEU A 361 7.17 -6.50 19.31
CA LEU A 361 6.90 -6.96 17.96
C LEU A 361 8.11 -6.76 17.03
N PRO A 362 8.30 -7.66 16.02
CA PRO A 362 9.31 -7.49 14.99
C PRO A 362 9.23 -6.12 14.33
N ALA A 363 10.38 -5.45 14.21
CA ALA A 363 10.48 -4.10 13.69
C ALA A 363 11.16 -4.10 12.31
N ILE A 364 10.64 -3.33 11.36
CA ILE A 364 11.12 -3.23 9.99
C ILE A 364 11.21 -1.78 9.51
N ARG A 365 11.97 -1.55 8.45
CA ARG A 365 11.87 -0.35 7.59
C ARG A 365 11.50 -0.79 6.18
N VAL A 366 10.63 -0.03 5.54
CA VAL A 366 10.23 -0.27 4.15
C VAL A 366 11.07 0.62 3.26
N GLU A 367 11.78 0.03 2.30
CA GLU A 367 12.71 0.71 1.39
C GLU A 367 12.03 1.10 0.05
N GLY A 368 10.75 0.75 -0.10
CA GLY A 368 9.94 0.95 -1.29
C GLY A 368 9.84 -0.30 -2.17
N ARG A 369 9.34 -0.12 -3.39
CA ARG A 369 9.20 -1.21 -4.37
C ARG A 369 10.49 -1.45 -5.13
N ARG A 370 10.81 -2.72 -5.38
CA ARG A 370 11.99 -3.08 -6.16
C ARG A 370 11.91 -2.60 -7.61
N GLU A 371 10.72 -2.56 -8.20
CA GLU A 371 10.52 -2.06 -9.58
C GLU A 371 10.94 -0.59 -9.75
N ASP A 372 11.01 0.16 -8.64
CA ASP A 372 11.45 1.54 -8.63
C ASP A 372 12.98 1.67 -8.39
N VAL A 373 13.72 0.55 -8.21
CA VAL A 373 15.18 0.53 -7.99
C VAL A 373 15.93 0.95 -9.26
N VAL A 374 16.60 2.09 -9.16
CA VAL A 374 17.49 2.60 -10.20
C VAL A 374 18.71 1.69 -10.29
N THR A 375 19.02 1.21 -11.49
CA THR A 375 20.24 0.42 -11.73
C THR A 375 21.12 1.16 -12.74
N MET A 376 22.37 1.45 -12.37
CA MET A 376 23.33 2.20 -13.22
C MET A 376 24.61 1.39 -13.43
N SER A 377 25.32 1.62 -14.52
CA SER A 377 26.68 1.07 -14.72
C SER A 377 27.71 1.82 -13.86
N ALA A 378 28.52 1.08 -13.11
CA ALA A 378 29.73 1.60 -12.48
C ALA A 378 30.86 1.77 -13.51
N SER A 379 31.88 2.54 -13.13
CA SER A 379 33.06 2.79 -13.95
C SER A 379 33.88 1.53 -14.27
N ASP A 380 33.72 0.46 -13.48
CA ASP A 380 34.38 -0.83 -13.66
C ASP A 380 33.52 -1.88 -14.38
N GLY A 381 32.38 -1.46 -14.94
CA GLY A 381 31.46 -2.32 -15.69
C GLY A 381 30.48 -3.12 -14.82
N ARG A 382 30.55 -3.02 -13.49
CA ARG A 382 29.54 -3.63 -12.60
C ARG A 382 28.21 -2.88 -12.67
N ARG A 383 27.11 -3.57 -12.36
CA ARG A 383 25.79 -2.94 -12.19
C ARG A 383 25.58 -2.58 -10.72
N ILE A 384 25.34 -1.30 -10.46
CA ILE A 384 25.04 -0.77 -9.13
C ILE A 384 23.54 -0.57 -9.02
N ARG A 385 22.96 -1.12 -7.95
CA ARG A 385 21.54 -0.94 -7.61
C ARG A 385 21.44 0.13 -6.55
N LEU A 386 20.70 1.19 -6.85
CA LEU A 386 20.52 2.35 -6.00
C LEU A 386 19.11 2.32 -5.44
N LEU A 387 19.02 2.39 -4.11
CA LEU A 387 17.74 2.28 -3.42
C LEU A 387 16.95 3.59 -3.61
N PRO A 388 15.64 3.50 -3.92
CA PRO A 388 14.79 4.67 -4.04
C PRO A 388 14.90 5.58 -2.82
N MET A 389 14.82 5.02 -1.61
CA MET A 389 14.93 5.77 -0.36
C MET A 389 16.25 6.55 -0.24
N ALA A 390 17.39 5.94 -0.59
CA ALA A 390 18.67 6.63 -0.50
C ALA A 390 18.75 7.80 -1.51
N LEU A 391 18.18 7.63 -2.70
CA LEU A 391 18.09 8.70 -3.70
C LEU A 391 17.15 9.81 -3.25
N THR A 392 15.97 9.48 -2.72
CA THR A 392 14.99 10.47 -2.26
C THR A 392 15.51 11.23 -1.06
N THR A 393 16.04 10.56 -0.04
CA THR A 393 16.64 11.22 1.14
C THR A 393 17.81 12.13 0.76
N THR A 394 18.66 11.72 -0.19
CA THR A 394 19.76 12.58 -0.68
C THR A 394 19.24 13.89 -1.27
N VAL A 395 18.15 13.83 -2.03
CA VAL A 395 17.53 15.03 -2.62
C VAL A 395 16.81 15.85 -1.55
N GLU A 396 16.04 15.21 -0.68
CA GLU A 396 15.29 15.85 0.42
C GLU A 396 16.21 16.66 1.33
N GLU A 397 17.26 16.03 1.86
CA GLU A 397 18.18 16.68 2.80
C GLU A 397 19.03 17.78 2.15
N ALA A 398 19.45 17.60 0.90
CA ALA A 398 20.34 18.55 0.25
C ALA A 398 19.63 19.78 -0.29
N ALA A 399 18.40 19.61 -0.77
CA ALA A 399 17.64 20.69 -1.40
C ALA A 399 16.53 21.26 -0.52
N ASP A 400 16.24 20.64 0.65
CA ASP A 400 15.15 21.04 1.54
C ASP A 400 13.81 21.05 0.79
N VAL A 401 13.52 19.93 0.12
CA VAL A 401 12.34 19.75 -0.75
C VAL A 401 11.71 18.40 -0.52
N HIS A 402 10.37 18.37 -0.51
CA HIS A 402 9.63 17.15 -0.17
C HIS A 402 8.78 16.64 -1.33
N ARG A 403 8.40 17.51 -2.26
CA ARG A 403 7.65 17.17 -3.46
C ARG A 403 8.52 17.26 -4.72
N PHE A 404 9.13 16.15 -5.06
CA PHE A 404 9.99 15.99 -6.23
C PHE A 404 9.83 14.59 -6.83
N GLN A 405 10.42 14.40 -8.01
CA GLN A 405 10.49 13.09 -8.67
C GLN A 405 11.85 12.94 -9.36
N ILE A 406 12.47 11.78 -9.16
CA ILE A 406 13.71 11.33 -9.78
C ILE A 406 13.35 10.35 -10.87
N VAL A 407 13.70 10.67 -12.10
CA VAL A 407 13.43 9.81 -13.27
C VAL A 407 14.74 9.33 -13.85
N GLN A 408 14.97 8.02 -13.82
CA GLN A 408 16.07 7.43 -14.58
C GLN A 408 15.66 7.37 -16.07
N SER A 409 16.17 8.30 -16.88
CA SER A 409 15.86 8.37 -18.32
C SER A 409 16.83 7.57 -19.19
N ARG A 410 18.06 7.38 -18.71
CA ARG A 410 19.10 6.55 -19.34
C ARG A 410 19.92 5.85 -18.27
N ASP A 411 20.76 4.92 -18.68
CA ASP A 411 21.55 4.09 -17.77
C ASP A 411 22.27 4.88 -16.69
N THR A 412 22.95 5.97 -17.05
CA THR A 412 23.66 6.85 -16.11
C THR A 412 23.06 8.24 -15.98
N THR A 413 21.79 8.44 -16.37
CA THR A 413 21.14 9.76 -16.38
C THR A 413 19.91 9.81 -15.49
N LEU A 414 19.90 10.77 -14.57
CA LEU A 414 18.76 11.10 -13.71
C LEU A 414 18.20 12.47 -14.11
N MET A 415 16.89 12.57 -14.14
CA MET A 415 16.15 13.83 -14.32
C MET A 415 15.42 14.15 -13.02
N LEU A 416 15.53 15.38 -12.55
CA LEU A 416 14.85 15.86 -11.34
C LEU A 416 13.69 16.77 -11.73
N ARG A 417 12.49 16.45 -11.25
CA ARG A 417 11.30 17.30 -11.31
C ARG A 417 11.03 17.83 -9.91
N PHE A 418 10.78 19.13 -9.77
CA PHE A 418 10.48 19.77 -8.49
C PHE A 418 9.16 20.53 -8.57
N ASP A 419 8.37 20.46 -7.50
CA ASP A 419 7.19 21.30 -7.29
C ASP A 419 7.56 22.52 -6.42
N ILE A 420 8.37 23.43 -6.98
CA ILE A 420 8.82 24.65 -6.30
C ILE A 420 8.40 25.88 -7.10
N ALA A 421 7.77 26.84 -6.43
CA ALA A 421 7.46 28.13 -7.02
C ALA A 421 8.72 29.03 -7.14
N GLY A 422 8.90 29.61 -8.34
CA GLY A 422 9.98 30.56 -8.63
C GLY A 422 11.21 29.91 -9.26
N VAL A 423 11.63 30.45 -10.42
CA VAL A 423 12.72 29.90 -11.24
C VAL A 423 14.05 29.84 -10.46
N GLU A 424 14.40 30.90 -9.74
CA GLU A 424 15.66 30.96 -8.99
C GLU A 424 15.73 29.92 -7.86
N ARG A 425 14.63 29.73 -7.12
CA ARG A 425 14.53 28.73 -6.04
C ARG A 425 14.61 27.32 -6.60
N LYS A 426 13.87 27.05 -7.68
CA LYS A 426 13.91 25.75 -8.38
C LYS A 426 15.33 25.44 -8.87
N GLN A 427 16.02 26.42 -9.44
CA GLN A 427 17.42 26.25 -9.85
C GLN A 427 18.38 26.07 -8.67
N ALA A 428 18.16 26.76 -7.55
CA ALA A 428 18.97 26.57 -6.33
C ALA A 428 18.80 25.15 -5.78
N ALA A 429 17.55 24.69 -5.61
CA ALA A 429 17.23 23.33 -5.19
C ALA A 429 17.84 22.29 -6.15
N PHE A 430 17.72 22.51 -7.46
CA PHE A 430 18.36 21.65 -8.46
C PHE A 430 19.87 21.59 -8.30
N ARG A 431 20.56 22.73 -8.13
CA ARG A 431 22.03 22.74 -7.95
C ARG A 431 22.45 21.95 -6.70
N SER A 432 21.77 22.16 -5.57
CA SER A 432 22.06 21.44 -4.33
C SER A 432 21.80 19.93 -4.47
N ALA A 433 20.62 19.54 -4.98
CA ALA A 433 20.26 18.14 -5.19
C ALA A 433 21.18 17.44 -6.21
N ALA A 434 21.49 18.10 -7.33
CA ALA A 434 22.36 17.54 -8.36
C ALA A 434 23.79 17.32 -7.84
N HIS A 435 24.30 18.24 -7.02
CA HIS A 435 25.60 18.10 -6.37
C HIS A 435 25.60 16.92 -5.38
N ALA A 436 24.60 16.85 -4.49
CA ALA A 436 24.48 15.77 -3.51
C ALA A 436 24.29 14.39 -4.15
N LEU A 437 23.48 14.31 -5.22
CA LEU A 437 23.32 13.08 -5.99
C LEU A 437 24.62 12.69 -6.69
N HIS A 438 25.37 13.63 -7.28
CA HIS A 438 26.68 13.33 -7.87
C HIS A 438 27.63 12.72 -6.84
N ASP A 439 27.71 13.33 -5.66
CA ASP A 439 28.56 12.86 -4.57
C ASP A 439 28.12 11.49 -4.05
N TYR A 440 26.82 11.29 -3.88
CA TYR A 440 26.25 9.99 -3.52
C TYR A 440 26.58 8.92 -4.56
N LEU A 441 26.29 9.16 -5.84
CA LEU A 441 26.52 8.23 -6.95
C LEU A 441 28.01 7.88 -7.11
N LYS A 442 28.89 8.87 -6.96
CA LYS A 442 30.34 8.67 -6.98
C LYS A 442 30.80 7.75 -5.84
N ARG A 443 30.26 7.92 -4.63
CA ARG A 443 30.54 7.00 -3.49
C ARG A 443 30.03 5.58 -3.76
N GLN A 444 28.98 5.41 -4.54
CA GLN A 444 28.46 4.10 -4.96
C GLN A 444 29.22 3.48 -6.16
N GLY A 445 30.24 4.17 -6.71
CA GLY A 445 31.06 3.67 -7.82
C GLY A 445 30.58 4.08 -9.22
N VAL A 446 29.57 4.95 -9.32
CA VAL A 446 29.09 5.54 -10.58
C VAL A 446 29.80 6.89 -10.76
N ALA A 447 31.01 6.89 -11.35
CA ALA A 447 31.79 8.13 -11.46
C ALA A 447 31.30 9.08 -12.56
N HIS A 448 30.56 8.56 -13.55
CA HIS A 448 30.06 9.33 -14.69
C HIS A 448 28.53 9.28 -14.70
N SER A 449 27.91 10.15 -13.91
CA SER A 449 26.45 10.35 -13.89
C SER A 449 26.09 11.69 -14.52
N HIS A 450 24.93 11.76 -15.17
CA HIS A 450 24.36 13.03 -15.60
C HIS A 450 23.08 13.30 -14.81
N VAL A 451 22.96 14.47 -14.20
CA VAL A 451 21.75 14.90 -13.49
C VAL A 451 21.27 16.18 -14.14
N SER A 452 20.03 16.19 -14.64
CA SER A 452 19.43 17.36 -15.27
C SER A 452 18.10 17.75 -14.63
N LEU A 453 17.76 19.02 -14.75
CA LEU A 453 16.45 19.54 -14.38
C LEU A 453 15.45 19.21 -15.48
N ASP A 454 14.32 18.63 -15.10
CA ASP A 454 13.14 18.52 -15.94
C ASP A 454 12.16 19.60 -15.51
N GLU A 455 11.76 20.46 -16.44
CA GLU A 455 10.91 21.61 -16.10
C GLU A 455 9.49 21.21 -15.75
N ARG A 456 9.07 19.98 -16.08
CA ARG A 456 7.76 19.44 -15.69
C ARG A 456 7.65 19.31 -14.16
N LEU A 457 6.43 19.45 -13.67
CA LEU A 457 6.10 19.11 -12.28
C LEU A 457 6.22 17.59 -12.07
N PRO A 458 6.47 17.13 -10.82
CA PRO A 458 6.32 15.73 -10.46
C PRO A 458 4.98 15.18 -10.94
N ILE A 459 4.99 14.01 -11.58
CA ILE A 459 3.78 13.44 -12.22
C ILE A 459 3.26 12.31 -11.33
N PRO A 460 2.12 12.48 -10.64
CA PRO A 460 1.47 11.40 -9.91
C PRO A 460 0.82 10.40 -10.88
N ASP A 461 0.60 9.18 -10.41
CA ASP A 461 -0.15 8.17 -11.15
C ASP A 461 -1.58 8.65 -11.43
N ARG A 462 -1.99 8.68 -12.71
CA ARG A 462 -3.28 9.27 -13.12
C ARG A 462 -4.50 8.62 -12.49
N ARG A 463 -4.39 7.35 -12.08
CA ARG A 463 -5.51 6.56 -11.57
C ARG A 463 -5.63 6.67 -10.06
N THR A 464 -4.49 6.72 -9.37
CA THR A 464 -4.39 6.60 -7.91
C THR A 464 -3.96 7.90 -7.24
N GLY A 465 -3.52 8.88 -8.03
CA GLY A 465 -2.93 10.17 -7.61
C GLY A 465 -1.71 10.04 -6.70
N LYS A 466 -1.19 8.83 -6.50
CA LYS A 466 0.02 8.58 -5.72
C LYS A 466 1.24 9.06 -6.48
N LEU A 467 2.16 9.71 -5.79
CA LEU A 467 3.41 10.15 -6.39
C LEU A 467 4.50 9.12 -6.12
N ARG A 468 4.98 8.45 -7.17
CA ARG A 468 6.24 7.72 -7.09
C ARG A 468 7.39 8.72 -7.22
N GLN A 469 8.12 8.92 -6.12
CA GLN A 469 9.27 9.82 -6.11
C GLN A 469 10.44 9.29 -6.95
N VAL A 470 10.51 7.98 -7.24
CA VAL A 470 11.52 7.39 -8.12
C VAL A 470 10.85 6.59 -9.22
N VAL A 471 11.23 6.84 -10.47
CA VAL A 471 10.68 6.18 -11.66
C VAL A 471 11.82 5.79 -12.60
N VAL A 472 11.72 4.61 -13.19
CA VAL A 472 12.66 4.14 -14.22
C VAL A 472 11.97 4.19 -15.59
N GLU A 473 12.40 5.11 -16.45
CA GLU A 473 11.87 5.35 -17.81
C GLU A 473 12.99 5.12 -18.84
N LEU A 474 13.50 3.89 -18.92
CA LEU A 474 14.53 3.52 -19.88
C LEU A 474 13.90 3.29 -21.27
N GLY A 475 14.18 4.17 -22.24
CA GLY A 475 13.91 3.90 -23.66
C GLY A 475 12.53 4.31 -24.19
N ILE A 476 11.93 5.39 -23.68
CA ILE A 476 10.92 6.13 -24.44
C ILE A 476 11.64 7.34 -25.05
N GLU A 477 11.96 7.28 -26.34
CA GLU A 477 12.32 8.48 -27.08
C GLU A 477 11.17 9.48 -26.91
N ALA A 478 11.48 10.68 -26.41
CA ALA A 478 10.53 11.77 -26.39
C ALA A 478 10.11 12.05 -27.84
N SER A 479 8.94 11.57 -28.24
CA SER A 479 8.33 11.98 -29.50
C SER A 479 7.74 13.38 -29.30
N ASP A 480 8.51 14.39 -29.66
CA ASP A 480 7.96 15.70 -30.00
C ASP A 480 7.19 15.56 -31.33
N ASP A 481 5.93 15.12 -31.28
CA ASP A 481 5.00 15.27 -32.40
C ASP A 481 3.59 15.59 -31.88
N PRO A 482 3.06 16.82 -32.05
CA PRO A 482 1.80 17.24 -31.44
C PRO A 482 0.53 16.74 -32.14
N ASP A 483 0.60 15.87 -33.16
CA ASP A 483 -0.59 15.53 -33.94
C ASP A 483 -0.72 14.04 -34.29
N MET A 484 -1.24 13.25 -33.33
CA MET A 484 -1.73 11.89 -33.59
C MET A 484 -2.97 11.59 -32.74
N THR A 485 -4.14 11.90 -33.29
CA THR A 485 -5.42 11.30 -32.84
C THR A 485 -5.41 9.78 -33.00
N PRO A 486 -6.09 9.00 -32.12
CA PRO A 486 -6.00 7.54 -32.14
C PRO A 486 -6.79 6.97 -33.33
N GLN A 487 -6.11 6.37 -34.29
CA GLN A 487 -6.76 5.58 -35.33
C GLN A 487 -7.19 4.21 -34.78
N SER A 488 -8.47 3.92 -34.96
CA SER A 488 -9.15 2.65 -34.69
C SER A 488 -8.47 1.41 -35.31
N PRO A 489 -8.58 0.22 -34.68
CA PRO A 489 -7.82 -0.96 -35.06
C PRO A 489 -8.24 -1.52 -36.43
N ARG A 490 -7.26 -1.66 -37.34
CA ARG A 490 -7.44 -2.30 -38.65
C ARG A 490 -7.73 -3.79 -38.49
N ARG A 491 -8.81 -4.24 -39.14
CA ARG A 491 -9.20 -5.65 -39.31
C ARG A 491 -8.14 -6.43 -40.10
N LEU A 492 -7.81 -7.63 -39.62
CA LEU A 492 -7.05 -8.65 -40.38
C LEU A 492 -7.83 -9.08 -41.63
N PRO A 493 -7.18 -9.31 -42.79
CA PRO A 493 -7.88 -9.81 -43.98
C PRO A 493 -8.14 -11.32 -43.87
N ARG A 494 -9.36 -11.71 -44.26
CA ARG A 494 -9.81 -13.08 -44.49
C ARG A 494 -9.09 -13.66 -45.71
N SER A 495 -8.49 -14.85 -45.57
CA SER A 495 -8.02 -15.67 -46.69
C SER A 495 -9.11 -16.62 -47.17
N GLY A 496 -9.41 -16.58 -48.46
CA GLY A 496 -10.29 -17.48 -49.21
C GLY A 496 -9.85 -17.52 -50.69
N PRO A 497 -10.22 -18.56 -51.46
CA PRO A 497 -9.24 -19.38 -52.18
C PRO A 497 -9.27 -19.25 -53.72
N ALA A 498 -8.16 -19.57 -54.39
CA ALA A 498 -8.11 -19.91 -55.83
C ALA A 498 -6.81 -20.69 -56.13
N ARG A 499 -6.89 -22.01 -56.42
CA ARG A 499 -7.02 -22.67 -57.74
C ARG A 499 -5.71 -22.77 -58.56
N ASN A 500 -5.21 -24.01 -58.59
CA ASN A 500 -4.60 -24.78 -59.70
C ASN A 500 -3.74 -24.08 -60.76
N ARG A 501 -2.52 -24.61 -60.94
CA ARG A 501 -2.11 -25.27 -62.19
C ARG A 501 -0.96 -26.26 -61.96
N LEU A 502 -1.10 -27.40 -62.61
CA LEU A 502 -0.13 -28.49 -62.74
C LEU A 502 1.16 -28.00 -63.42
N ASP A 503 2.31 -28.58 -63.06
CA ASP A 503 3.01 -29.46 -64.00
C ASP A 503 4.03 -30.39 -63.30
N THR A 504 4.32 -31.45 -64.04
CA THR A 504 4.87 -32.77 -63.75
C THR A 504 6.41 -32.82 -63.62
N ARG A 505 6.93 -33.76 -62.80
CA ARG A 505 7.88 -34.84 -63.18
C ARG A 505 8.64 -35.42 -61.98
N THR A 506 8.30 -36.67 -61.68
CA THR A 506 9.19 -37.85 -61.62
C THR A 506 10.62 -37.68 -61.05
N ARG A 507 10.88 -38.28 -59.88
CA ARG A 507 11.69 -39.53 -59.77
C ARG A 507 11.84 -40.01 -58.32
N ALA A 508 11.74 -41.33 -58.21
CA ALA A 508 11.92 -42.17 -57.05
C ALA A 508 13.37 -42.27 -56.54
N ARG A 509 13.47 -42.90 -55.35
CA ARG A 509 14.63 -43.46 -54.60
C ARG A 509 15.01 -42.61 -53.39
N GLY A 510 15.08 -43.11 -52.17
CA GLY A 510 14.95 -44.46 -51.64
C GLY A 510 15.74 -44.53 -50.32
N LEU A 511 15.15 -45.21 -49.32
CA LEU A 511 15.76 -45.99 -48.23
C LEU A 511 16.81 -45.39 -47.26
N HIS A 512 16.59 -45.80 -46.00
CA HIS A 512 17.54 -46.04 -44.88
C HIS A 512 18.08 -44.84 -44.13
N ASP A 513 18.38 -44.93 -42.84
CA ASP A 513 17.97 -45.76 -41.68
C ASP A 513 18.60 -45.01 -40.49
N ARG A 514 18.02 -45.19 -39.30
CA ARG A 514 18.64 -45.09 -37.95
C ARG A 514 19.91 -44.24 -37.74
N HIS A 515 19.81 -43.24 -36.84
CA HIS A 515 20.27 -43.40 -35.45
C HIS A 515 19.69 -42.34 -34.52
#